data_AF-A0A7C6M0N0-F1
#
_entry.id   AF-A0A7C6M0N0-F1
#
_cell.length_a   1.000
_cell.length_b   1.000
_cell.length_c   1.000
_cell.angle_alpha   90.00
_cell.angle_beta   90.00
_cell.angle_gamma   90.00
#
_symmetry.space_group_name_H-M   'P 1'
#
loop_
_entity.id
_entity.type
_entity.pdbx_description
1 polymer ?
#
loop_
_entity_poly.entity_id
_entity_poly.type
_entity_poly.pdbx_seq_one_letter_code
_entity_poly.pdbx_strand_id
1 'polypeptide(L)'
;MTTYQSAPPTKKRIILGSPRYQMGIHPSFLFLLLTLFSVLIACSEPVEPIIEEELSSERALRTLTFLPEFNKELDAPIKARLSGTTFTAVIPYAVSPSKLVATFTYIGVSVKIGNIDQTSNVTQNDFSEPVVYTVFAEDGSKTDYTVVITKERPRLPRMNIDTSGLPILDKKNYVRSTFTIEDIDSYYSDQVSFTGTGGTRGRGNSTWNMDKKPYRIKLDEKATLLGMSNDKDWALLANHTDKTLLRNITAFELSRIVGMKWTPGSLSIDLYMNDQYQGVYALTEHVKVSKERLNMDLVKKSDNEGEAVTGGYLLELDFHYDEDYKFRTNLKALPIMFKDPDKPTAAQFEYVKTFFNKAEQALYSANFKDPETGYRKFIDVESFINYYIVQEVSKNVDGNMRGSCYLALPRNGKIEQPLVWDFDIAFGNADHITWEQGASSAGPDGWYIKECSPWFDQFFKDPYFVNELKKRWNEVKPELDKVPDFIKEQAWVLMDSQAKNFSPKSQGGAGWDITKPEWNTKIVRLSYKAEVDYLIYFVEQRLQWLHTRINAL
;
A
#
# COMPACT_ATOMS: atom_id res chain seq x y z
N MET A 1 45.05 33.64 15.18
CA MET A 1 45.61 34.91 14.65
C MET A 1 44.59 35.46 13.66
N THR A 2 43.89 36.53 14.07
CA THR A 2 44.06 37.91 13.55
C THR A 2 43.43 38.04 12.14
N THR A 3 42.16 38.46 11.94
CA THR A 3 41.43 39.72 12.25
C THR A 3 41.87 40.95 11.43
N TYR A 4 40.93 41.91 11.29
CA TYR A 4 40.98 43.22 10.58
C TYR A 4 40.65 43.23 9.07
N GLN A 5 40.11 44.31 8.45
CA GLN A 5 38.93 45.18 8.70
C GLN A 5 38.99 46.46 7.80
N SER A 6 37.84 47.10 7.52
CA SER A 6 37.63 48.52 7.11
C SER A 6 38.20 49.13 5.80
N ALA A 7 37.31 49.26 4.81
CA ALA A 7 36.81 50.54 4.25
C ALA A 7 37.76 51.46 3.39
N PRO A 8 37.51 52.80 3.26
CA PRO A 8 36.88 53.48 2.09
C PRO A 8 37.86 54.47 1.38
N PRO A 9 37.49 55.45 0.48
CA PRO A 9 36.21 55.95 -0.08
C PRO A 9 36.16 55.92 -1.66
N THR A 10 35.66 56.81 -2.55
CA THR A 10 35.25 58.25 -2.54
C THR A 10 34.34 58.74 -3.71
N LYS A 11 33.47 59.73 -3.41
CA LYS A 11 32.78 60.77 -4.22
C LYS A 11 32.95 60.87 -5.76
N LYS A 12 31.84 61.22 -6.45
CA LYS A 12 31.79 62.32 -7.46
C LYS A 12 30.42 63.04 -7.44
N ARG A 13 30.30 64.23 -8.07
CA ARG A 13 29.28 65.26 -7.72
C ARG A 13 28.99 66.26 -8.87
N ILE A 14 27.73 66.33 -9.33
CA ILE A 14 27.11 67.36 -10.21
C ILE A 14 25.61 67.40 -9.80
N ILE A 15 24.86 68.48 -9.49
CA ILE A 15 24.94 69.97 -9.57
C ILE A 15 24.21 70.60 -10.78
N LEU A 16 23.43 71.68 -10.51
CA LEU A 16 22.59 72.52 -11.39
C LEU A 16 21.16 71.98 -11.66
N GLY A 17 20.08 72.75 -11.47
CA GLY A 17 19.99 74.14 -11.00
C GLY A 17 18.58 74.55 -10.48
N SER A 18 18.45 75.79 -9.99
CA SER A 18 17.20 76.41 -9.52
C SER A 18 17.07 77.84 -10.08
N PRO A 19 15.88 78.47 -10.05
CA PRO A 19 15.40 79.24 -8.89
C PRO A 19 13.92 78.93 -8.54
N ARG A 20 13.49 78.89 -7.27
CA ARG A 20 13.22 80.02 -6.35
C ARG A 20 12.27 81.11 -6.89
N TYR A 21 11.08 81.18 -6.29
CA TYR A 21 10.52 82.42 -5.74
C TYR A 21 9.91 82.13 -4.35
N GLN A 22 9.73 83.15 -3.51
CA GLN A 22 9.34 83.01 -2.10
C GLN A 22 8.64 84.30 -1.60
N MET A 23 8.03 84.22 -0.41
CA MET A 23 7.31 85.29 0.34
C MET A 23 5.87 85.58 -0.14
N GLY A 24 4.88 85.78 0.77
CA GLY A 24 4.90 85.52 2.21
C GLY A 24 3.73 86.08 3.04
N ILE A 25 3.49 85.42 4.20
CA ILE A 25 3.04 85.99 5.50
C ILE A 25 1.61 86.60 5.61
N HIS A 26 0.71 85.85 6.29
CA HIS A 26 -0.13 86.17 7.48
C HIS A 26 -0.40 87.64 7.94
N PRO A 27 -1.41 87.91 8.83
CA PRO A 27 -2.67 87.18 9.14
C PRO A 27 -3.93 88.09 9.37
N SER A 28 -5.07 87.45 9.66
CA SER A 28 -6.24 87.87 10.49
C SER A 28 -6.53 89.36 10.80
N PHE A 29 -7.79 89.80 10.59
CA PHE A 29 -8.74 90.06 11.70
C PHE A 29 -10.22 90.26 11.26
N LEU A 30 -11.10 90.25 12.28
CA LEU A 30 -12.56 90.40 12.28
C LEU A 30 -13.05 91.85 12.01
N PHE A 31 -14.24 92.06 11.42
CA PHE A 31 -15.27 93.00 11.93
C PHE A 31 -16.66 92.78 11.30
N LEU A 32 -17.70 93.42 11.86
CA LEU A 32 -19.15 93.16 11.65
C LEU A 32 -19.94 94.47 11.51
N LEU A 33 -20.98 94.50 10.66
CA LEU A 33 -22.11 95.47 10.73
C LEU A 33 -23.31 95.06 9.84
N LEU A 34 -24.50 95.59 10.14
CA LEU A 34 -25.80 95.22 9.56
C LEU A 34 -26.27 96.22 8.48
N THR A 35 -27.21 95.80 7.61
CA THR A 35 -28.48 96.54 7.40
C THR A 35 -29.57 95.69 6.71
N LEU A 36 -30.83 96.15 6.81
CA LEU A 36 -32.06 95.48 6.40
C LEU A 36 -32.29 95.51 4.86
N PHE A 37 -33.05 94.55 4.30
CA PHE A 37 -34.41 94.85 3.82
C PHE A 37 -35.34 93.64 3.57
N SER A 38 -36.65 93.89 3.73
CA SER A 38 -37.84 93.19 3.19
C SER A 38 -37.98 91.65 3.27
N VAL A 39 -39.07 91.23 3.91
CA VAL A 39 -39.67 89.89 3.83
C VAL A 39 -40.27 89.61 2.45
N LEU A 40 -40.03 88.41 1.91
CA LEU A 40 -41.00 87.70 1.07
C LEU A 40 -41.14 86.27 1.59
N ILE A 41 -42.36 85.86 1.91
CA ILE A 41 -42.67 84.49 2.35
C ILE A 41 -42.93 83.66 1.09
N ALA A 42 -42.07 82.68 0.85
CA ALA A 42 -42.32 81.57 -0.07
C ALA A 42 -42.17 80.28 0.73
N CYS A 43 -43.21 79.44 0.74
CA CYS A 43 -43.12 78.13 1.39
C CYS A 43 -42.28 77.18 0.53
N SER A 44 -41.01 77.00 0.90
CA SER A 44 -40.32 75.75 0.61
C SER A 44 -40.80 74.69 1.60
N GLU A 45 -41.28 73.55 1.11
CA GLU A 45 -41.44 72.36 1.95
C GLU A 45 -40.08 71.98 2.56
N PRO A 46 -40.03 71.43 3.79
CA PRO A 46 -38.79 70.96 4.35
C PRO A 46 -38.30 69.77 3.52
N VAL A 47 -37.18 69.95 2.81
CA VAL A 47 -36.46 68.83 2.22
C VAL A 47 -35.92 67.99 3.38
N GLU A 48 -36.56 66.85 3.63
CA GLU A 48 -36.03 65.87 4.58
C GLU A 48 -34.61 65.48 4.16
N PRO A 49 -33.65 65.36 5.09
CA PRO A 49 -32.31 64.94 4.74
C PRO A 49 -32.39 63.51 4.20
N ILE A 50 -31.97 63.31 2.95
CA ILE A 50 -31.74 61.98 2.40
C ILE A 50 -30.63 61.36 3.24
N ILE A 51 -31.01 60.46 4.14
CA ILE A 51 -30.08 59.57 4.81
C ILE A 51 -29.67 58.55 3.74
N GLU A 52 -28.51 58.76 3.13
CA GLU A 52 -27.81 57.67 2.47
C GLU A 52 -27.41 56.67 3.57
N GLU A 53 -28.11 55.53 3.64
CA GLU A 53 -27.74 54.45 4.55
C GLU A 53 -26.37 53.92 4.11
N GLU A 54 -25.35 54.15 4.94
CA GLU A 54 -23.97 53.74 4.67
C GLU A 54 -23.88 52.20 4.74
N LEU A 55 -24.01 51.56 3.58
CA LEU A 55 -24.07 50.11 3.42
C LEU A 55 -22.90 49.43 4.13
N SER A 56 -23.20 48.43 4.96
CA SER A 56 -22.18 47.71 5.72
C SER A 56 -21.18 47.01 4.79
N SER A 57 -19.90 47.16 5.09
CA SER A 57 -18.81 46.41 4.45
C SER A 57 -18.47 45.10 5.19
N GLU A 58 -19.19 44.73 6.27
CA GLU A 58 -18.91 43.53 7.04
C GLU A 58 -19.21 42.24 6.25
N ARG A 59 -18.19 41.38 6.15
CA ARG A 59 -18.21 40.15 5.36
C ARG A 59 -17.25 39.11 5.94
N ALA A 60 -17.78 38.17 6.72
CA ALA A 60 -16.97 37.19 7.41
C ALA A 60 -17.68 35.86 7.64
N LEU A 61 -17.10 34.75 7.17
CA LEU A 61 -17.52 33.41 7.55
C LEU A 61 -16.96 33.11 8.95
N ARG A 62 -17.84 32.97 9.95
CA ARG A 62 -17.48 32.92 11.38
C ARG A 62 -17.28 31.50 11.90
N THR A 63 -18.11 30.55 11.47
CA THR A 63 -17.99 29.13 11.83
C THR A 63 -18.40 28.24 10.66
N LEU A 64 -17.86 27.02 10.60
CA LEU A 64 -18.29 25.95 9.70
C LEU A 64 -18.17 24.61 10.43
N THR A 65 -19.21 23.78 10.36
CA THR A 65 -19.34 22.49 11.04
C THR A 65 -20.18 21.55 10.18
N PHE A 66 -19.83 20.26 10.12
CA PHE A 66 -20.69 19.23 9.54
C PHE A 66 -21.42 18.51 10.67
N LEU A 67 -22.76 18.50 10.63
CA LEU A 67 -23.60 17.89 11.66
C LEU A 67 -24.21 16.57 11.19
N PRO A 68 -24.27 15.52 12.05
CA PRO A 68 -24.96 14.25 11.77
C PRO A 68 -26.39 14.40 11.21
N GLU A 69 -27.13 15.40 11.71
CA GLU A 69 -28.50 15.70 11.28
C GLU A 69 -28.64 15.92 9.76
N PHE A 70 -27.62 16.53 9.14
CA PHE A 70 -27.58 16.82 7.71
C PHE A 70 -26.58 15.92 6.94
N ASN A 71 -25.80 15.09 7.65
CA ASN A 71 -24.73 14.25 7.12
C ASN A 71 -24.79 12.89 7.81
N LYS A 72 -25.68 11.99 7.36
CA LYS A 72 -26.03 10.73 8.06
C LYS A 72 -24.89 9.71 8.22
N GLU A 73 -23.77 9.93 7.53
CA GLU A 73 -22.54 9.14 7.64
C GLU A 73 -21.66 9.57 8.83
N LEU A 74 -22.02 10.65 9.55
CA LEU A 74 -21.28 11.15 10.71
C LEU A 74 -21.93 10.70 12.03
N ASP A 75 -21.15 10.05 12.90
CA ASP A 75 -21.56 9.77 14.29
C ASP A 75 -21.50 11.01 15.21
N ALA A 76 -20.73 12.04 14.84
CA ALA A 76 -20.46 13.20 15.68
C ALA A 76 -20.29 14.52 14.88
N PRO A 77 -20.56 15.70 15.49
CA PRO A 77 -20.28 17.00 14.89
C PRO A 77 -18.80 17.24 14.55
N ILE A 78 -18.50 17.54 13.29
CA ILE A 78 -17.14 17.82 12.81
C ILE A 78 -16.97 19.32 12.60
N LYS A 79 -16.35 19.99 13.57
CA LYS A 79 -16.11 21.44 13.54
C LYS A 79 -14.82 21.78 12.80
N ALA A 80 -14.93 22.56 11.73
CA ALA A 80 -13.77 23.04 10.98
C ALA A 80 -12.98 24.08 11.79
N ARG A 81 -11.65 24.05 11.66
CA ARG A 81 -10.72 25.02 12.26
C ARG A 81 -10.38 26.10 11.25
N LEU A 82 -10.58 27.37 11.61
CA LEU A 82 -10.19 28.52 10.78
C LEU A 82 -8.73 28.90 11.04
N SER A 83 -7.96 29.08 9.97
CA SER A 83 -6.61 29.66 9.97
C SER A 83 -6.48 30.63 8.79
N GLY A 84 -6.32 31.93 9.06
CA GLY A 84 -6.45 32.96 8.03
C GLY A 84 -7.87 32.97 7.45
N THR A 85 -7.99 32.70 6.14
CA THR A 85 -9.27 32.47 5.45
C THR A 85 -9.54 30.99 5.14
N THR A 86 -8.69 30.07 5.58
CA THR A 86 -8.85 28.63 5.33
C THR A 86 -9.56 27.94 6.49
N PHE A 87 -10.70 27.32 6.25
CA PHE A 87 -11.31 26.34 7.13
C PHE A 87 -10.79 24.93 6.80
N THR A 88 -10.34 24.19 7.80
CA THR A 88 -9.91 22.79 7.64
C THR A 88 -10.69 21.87 8.59
N ALA A 89 -11.26 20.81 8.05
CA ALA A 89 -11.90 19.73 8.81
C ALA A 89 -11.37 18.37 8.38
N VAL A 90 -11.42 17.40 9.29
CA VAL A 90 -11.06 16.00 9.03
C VAL A 90 -12.31 15.16 9.22
N ILE A 91 -12.64 14.30 8.25
CA ILE A 91 -13.80 13.39 8.30
C ILE A 91 -13.34 11.92 8.48
N PRO A 92 -14.12 11.07 9.18
CA PRO A 92 -13.83 9.63 9.27
C PRO A 92 -13.65 9.00 7.89
N TYR A 93 -12.82 7.95 7.81
CA TYR A 93 -12.40 7.39 6.52
C TYR A 93 -13.56 6.95 5.62
N ALA A 94 -14.58 6.31 6.17
CA ALA A 94 -15.73 5.80 5.41
C ALA A 94 -16.60 6.90 4.76
N VAL A 95 -16.54 8.14 5.25
CA VAL A 95 -17.46 9.24 4.87
C VAL A 95 -17.14 9.77 3.47
N SER A 96 -18.16 10.03 2.66
CA SER A 96 -18.00 10.64 1.33
C SER A 96 -17.92 12.16 1.40
N PRO A 97 -16.82 12.81 0.96
CA PRO A 97 -16.74 14.27 0.91
C PRO A 97 -17.61 14.89 -0.20
N SER A 98 -18.10 14.09 -1.15
CA SER A 98 -18.78 14.59 -2.36
C SER A 98 -20.23 15.06 -2.15
N LYS A 99 -20.80 14.84 -0.96
CA LYS A 99 -22.22 15.11 -0.65
C LYS A 99 -22.44 15.66 0.76
N LEU A 100 -21.54 16.51 1.24
CA LEU A 100 -21.63 17.08 2.58
C LEU A 100 -22.48 18.36 2.62
N VAL A 101 -23.25 18.54 3.70
CA VAL A 101 -24.05 19.74 4.00
C VAL A 101 -23.41 20.47 5.18
N ALA A 102 -22.98 21.71 4.95
CA ALA A 102 -22.33 22.52 5.97
C ALA A 102 -23.33 23.32 6.82
N THR A 103 -23.14 23.29 8.14
CA THR A 103 -23.72 24.22 9.10
C THR A 103 -22.71 25.35 9.33
N PHE A 104 -23.07 26.59 9.00
CA PHE A 104 -22.17 27.73 9.09
C PHE A 104 -22.88 29.00 9.56
N THR A 105 -22.11 29.90 10.16
CA THR A 105 -22.56 31.26 10.53
C THR A 105 -21.67 32.30 9.88
N TYR A 106 -22.25 33.40 9.42
CA TYR A 106 -21.53 34.47 8.74
C TYR A 106 -22.08 35.86 9.12
N ILE A 107 -21.36 36.90 8.70
CA ILE A 107 -21.83 38.30 8.64
C ILE A 107 -21.70 38.74 7.18
N GLY A 108 -22.68 39.49 6.69
CA GLY A 108 -22.86 39.87 5.28
C GLY A 108 -24.29 39.57 4.80
N VAL A 109 -24.58 39.82 3.52
CA VAL A 109 -25.93 39.63 2.93
C VAL A 109 -26.12 38.28 2.26
N SER A 110 -25.04 37.63 1.80
CA SER A 110 -25.10 36.32 1.17
C SER A 110 -23.76 35.59 1.21
N VAL A 111 -23.82 34.27 1.00
CA VAL A 111 -22.64 33.42 0.79
C VAL A 111 -22.87 32.58 -0.47
N LYS A 112 -21.85 32.48 -1.34
CA LYS A 112 -21.92 31.71 -2.59
C LYS A 112 -20.73 30.76 -2.74
N ILE A 113 -20.93 29.67 -3.47
CA ILE A 113 -19.83 28.91 -4.11
C ILE A 113 -19.98 29.13 -5.61
N GLY A 114 -18.98 29.76 -6.22
CA GLY A 114 -19.11 30.30 -7.58
C GLY A 114 -20.32 31.24 -7.67
N ASN A 115 -21.33 30.84 -8.45
CA ASN A 115 -22.59 31.57 -8.61
C ASN A 115 -23.75 31.03 -7.77
N ILE A 116 -23.58 29.91 -7.04
CA ILE A 116 -24.66 29.22 -6.33
C ILE A 116 -24.74 29.69 -4.87
N ASP A 117 -25.90 30.24 -4.50
CA ASP A 117 -26.21 30.66 -3.13
C ASP A 117 -26.19 29.50 -2.12
N GLN A 118 -25.58 29.77 -0.96
CA GLN A 118 -25.35 28.79 0.09
C GLN A 118 -26.26 29.07 1.29
N THR A 119 -27.11 28.10 1.60
CA THR A 119 -27.98 28.12 2.78
C THR A 119 -27.45 27.10 3.78
N SER A 120 -27.05 27.57 4.97
CA SER A 120 -26.60 26.71 6.06
C SER A 120 -27.63 25.61 6.35
N ASN A 121 -27.16 24.40 6.62
CA ASN A 121 -27.99 23.21 6.88
C ASN A 121 -28.79 22.69 5.67
N VAL A 122 -28.65 23.30 4.48
CA VAL A 122 -29.46 22.95 3.30
C VAL A 122 -28.61 22.69 2.06
N THR A 123 -27.67 23.57 1.71
CA THR A 123 -26.91 23.41 0.46
C THR A 123 -25.83 22.33 0.62
N GLN A 124 -26.02 21.21 -0.09
CA GLN A 124 -25.08 20.12 -0.23
C GLN A 124 -24.01 20.49 -1.27
N ASN A 125 -22.73 20.22 -0.97
CA ASN A 125 -21.62 20.47 -1.88
C ASN A 125 -20.65 19.28 -1.94
N ASP A 126 -19.83 19.27 -2.98
CA ASP A 126 -18.72 18.33 -3.14
C ASP A 126 -17.43 18.97 -2.62
N PHE A 127 -16.81 18.34 -1.61
CA PHE A 127 -15.55 18.75 -0.99
C PHE A 127 -14.42 17.74 -1.23
N SER A 128 -14.48 16.95 -2.30
CA SER A 128 -13.35 16.12 -2.74
C SER A 128 -12.12 16.96 -3.10
N GLU A 129 -12.33 18.20 -3.53
CA GLU A 129 -11.33 19.24 -3.75
C GLU A 129 -11.64 20.50 -2.89
N PRO A 130 -10.68 21.42 -2.68
CA PRO A 130 -10.89 22.64 -1.90
C PRO A 130 -12.01 23.55 -2.45
N VAL A 131 -13.00 23.87 -1.60
CA VAL A 131 -14.20 24.62 -1.99
C VAL A 131 -14.09 26.08 -1.53
N VAL A 132 -14.34 27.05 -2.42
CA VAL A 132 -14.30 28.48 -2.08
C VAL A 132 -15.70 29.03 -1.78
N TYR A 133 -15.90 29.45 -0.53
CA TYR A 133 -17.06 30.17 -0.03
C TYR A 133 -16.80 31.68 -0.09
N THR A 134 -17.47 32.38 -1.02
CA THR A 134 -17.46 33.84 -1.14
C THR A 134 -18.53 34.45 -0.25
N VAL A 135 -18.17 35.28 0.73
CA VAL A 135 -19.12 36.07 1.54
C VAL A 135 -19.22 37.48 0.99
N PHE A 136 -20.44 37.98 0.78
CA PHE A 136 -20.72 39.33 0.28
C PHE A 136 -21.26 40.24 1.38
N ALA A 137 -20.81 41.49 1.40
CA ALA A 137 -21.32 42.58 2.23
C ALA A 137 -22.45 43.37 1.51
N GLU A 138 -23.08 44.31 2.22
CA GLU A 138 -24.13 45.18 1.67
C GLU A 138 -23.57 46.16 0.62
N ASP A 139 -22.35 46.66 0.83
CA ASP A 139 -21.61 47.51 -0.12
C ASP A 139 -21.17 46.77 -1.41
N GLY A 140 -21.51 45.49 -1.56
CA GLY A 140 -21.13 44.63 -2.67
C GLY A 140 -19.69 44.12 -2.62
N SER A 141 -18.89 44.51 -1.62
CA SER A 141 -17.55 43.97 -1.42
C SER A 141 -17.62 42.52 -0.92
N LYS A 142 -16.55 41.75 -1.16
CA LYS A 142 -16.51 40.30 -0.86
C LYS A 142 -15.24 39.86 -0.13
N THR A 143 -15.32 38.71 0.53
CA THR A 143 -14.18 37.97 1.10
C THR A 143 -14.33 36.48 0.80
N ASP A 144 -13.28 35.87 0.27
CA ASP A 144 -13.26 34.46 -0.13
C ASP A 144 -12.61 33.60 0.97
N TYR A 145 -13.28 32.51 1.34
CA TYR A 145 -12.82 31.53 2.34
C TYR A 145 -12.68 30.15 1.71
N THR A 146 -11.54 29.47 1.89
CA THR A 146 -11.30 28.14 1.35
C THR A 146 -11.63 27.07 2.39
N VAL A 147 -12.50 26.12 2.05
CA VAL A 147 -12.83 24.96 2.88
C VAL A 147 -12.09 23.75 2.34
N VAL A 148 -11.21 23.18 3.16
CA VAL A 148 -10.42 21.98 2.84
C VAL A 148 -10.88 20.84 3.75
N ILE A 149 -11.31 19.74 3.14
CA ILE A 149 -11.67 18.52 3.85
C ILE A 149 -10.59 17.48 3.61
N THR A 150 -10.14 16.82 4.67
CA THR A 150 -9.24 15.66 4.60
C THR A 150 -9.89 14.46 5.29
N LYS A 151 -9.42 13.25 5.00
CA LYS A 151 -9.86 12.04 5.70
C LYS A 151 -8.94 11.69 6.88
N GLU A 152 -9.52 11.08 7.90
CA GLU A 152 -8.78 10.30 8.89
C GLU A 152 -8.15 9.07 8.21
N ARG A 153 -7.13 8.47 8.85
CA ARG A 153 -6.61 7.17 8.40
C ARG A 153 -7.69 6.10 8.58
N PRO A 154 -7.82 5.13 7.66
CA PRO A 154 -8.62 3.95 7.91
C PRO A 154 -8.02 3.16 9.09
N ARG A 155 -8.88 2.66 9.96
CA ARG A 155 -8.52 1.70 11.00
C ARG A 155 -8.31 0.34 10.32
N LEU A 156 -7.23 -0.38 10.64
CA LEU A 156 -7.08 -1.76 10.16
C LEU A 156 -8.27 -2.61 10.63
N PRO A 157 -8.74 -3.58 9.81
CA PRO A 157 -9.72 -4.54 10.28
C PRO A 157 -9.19 -5.30 11.50
N ARG A 158 -10.05 -5.43 12.51
CA ARG A 158 -9.78 -6.24 13.68
C ARG A 158 -10.13 -7.70 13.37
N MET A 159 -9.28 -8.63 13.78
CA MET A 159 -9.62 -10.05 13.84
C MET A 159 -9.45 -10.57 15.26
N ASN A 160 -10.50 -11.12 15.86
CA ASN A 160 -10.42 -11.85 17.13
C ASN A 160 -10.51 -13.36 16.88
N ILE A 161 -9.64 -14.12 17.53
CA ILE A 161 -9.68 -15.57 17.58
C ILE A 161 -9.94 -15.98 19.03
N ASP A 162 -11.16 -16.42 19.32
CA ASP A 162 -11.50 -17.02 20.61
C ASP A 162 -11.25 -18.53 20.54
N THR A 163 -10.34 -19.04 21.38
CA THR A 163 -10.06 -20.46 21.55
C THR A 163 -10.66 -21.02 22.85
N SER A 164 -11.56 -20.26 23.48
CA SER A 164 -12.06 -20.49 24.85
C SER A 164 -10.91 -20.63 25.86
N GLY A 165 -9.84 -19.85 25.67
CA GLY A 165 -8.63 -19.88 26.49
C GLY A 165 -7.66 -21.04 26.21
N LEU A 166 -7.97 -21.96 25.28
CA LEU A 166 -7.09 -23.10 24.98
C LEU A 166 -5.84 -22.65 24.17
N PRO A 167 -4.62 -23.07 24.55
CA PRO A 167 -3.40 -22.66 23.86
C PRO A 167 -3.20 -23.41 22.54
N ILE A 168 -2.70 -22.71 21.51
CA ILE A 168 -2.30 -23.30 20.23
C ILE A 168 -0.84 -23.76 20.35
N LEU A 169 -0.64 -25.05 20.63
CA LEU A 169 0.66 -25.60 21.04
C LEU A 169 1.55 -26.11 19.89
N ASP A 170 0.98 -26.49 18.75
CA ASP A 170 1.74 -27.14 17.67
C ASP A 170 1.18 -26.89 16.25
N LYS A 171 1.89 -27.42 15.25
CA LYS A 171 1.59 -27.25 13.82
C LYS A 171 0.68 -28.32 13.21
N LYS A 172 0.19 -29.29 13.97
CA LYS A 172 -0.59 -30.45 13.48
C LYS A 172 -2.04 -30.40 13.97
N ASN A 173 -2.23 -30.15 15.26
CA ASN A 173 -3.53 -30.17 15.91
C ASN A 173 -4.24 -28.82 15.77
N TYR A 174 -5.47 -28.83 15.26
CA TYR A 174 -6.34 -27.65 15.26
C TYR A 174 -7.05 -27.53 16.61
N VAL A 175 -6.83 -26.42 17.31
CA VAL A 175 -7.65 -25.99 18.44
C VAL A 175 -8.97 -25.45 17.90
N ARG A 176 -10.11 -25.77 18.51
CA ARG A 176 -11.42 -25.20 18.13
C ARG A 176 -11.35 -23.68 18.26
N SER A 177 -11.97 -22.93 17.34
CA SER A 177 -11.99 -21.47 17.42
C SER A 177 -13.28 -20.86 16.90
N THR A 178 -13.66 -19.75 17.52
CA THR A 178 -14.58 -18.75 16.96
C THR A 178 -13.75 -17.61 16.38
N PHE A 179 -14.16 -17.11 15.22
CA PHE A 179 -13.50 -16.04 14.49
C PHE A 179 -14.48 -14.87 14.35
N THR A 180 -14.08 -13.68 14.75
CA THR A 180 -14.79 -12.43 14.45
C THR A 180 -13.84 -11.52 13.68
N ILE A 181 -14.31 -10.95 12.57
CA ILE A 181 -13.58 -9.92 11.80
C ILE A 181 -14.47 -8.69 11.69
N GLU A 182 -13.88 -7.51 11.87
CA GLU A 182 -14.56 -6.21 11.89
C GLU A 182 -13.77 -5.20 11.03
N ASP A 183 -14.29 -4.83 9.85
CA ASP A 183 -13.77 -3.78 8.96
C ASP A 183 -14.64 -2.53 9.10
N ILE A 184 -14.48 -1.84 10.24
CA ILE A 184 -15.38 -0.76 10.69
C ILE A 184 -15.27 0.56 9.92
N ASP A 185 -14.34 0.65 8.97
CA ASP A 185 -14.22 1.76 8.01
C ASP A 185 -14.52 1.33 6.56
N SER A 186 -14.93 0.07 6.35
CA SER A 186 -15.02 -0.59 5.03
C SER A 186 -13.75 -0.37 4.18
N TYR A 187 -12.58 -0.48 4.79
CA TYR A 187 -11.31 -0.14 4.13
C TYR A 187 -10.93 -1.15 3.04
N TYR A 188 -11.22 -2.43 3.24
CA TYR A 188 -11.03 -3.48 2.23
C TYR A 188 -12.35 -4.08 1.73
N SER A 189 -13.46 -3.95 2.47
CA SER A 189 -14.72 -4.61 2.11
C SER A 189 -15.97 -3.90 2.64
N ASP A 190 -17.01 -3.85 1.81
CA ASP A 190 -18.38 -3.50 2.24
C ASP A 190 -18.92 -4.43 3.36
N GLN A 191 -18.34 -5.62 3.51
CA GLN A 191 -18.66 -6.53 4.61
C GLN A 191 -17.98 -6.07 5.91
N VAL A 192 -18.59 -5.07 6.56
CA VAL A 192 -18.16 -4.49 7.85
C VAL A 192 -17.93 -5.54 8.95
N SER A 193 -18.63 -6.67 8.94
CA SER A 193 -18.34 -7.75 9.89
C SER A 193 -18.57 -9.18 9.37
N PHE A 194 -17.80 -10.10 9.96
CA PHE A 194 -17.92 -11.55 9.78
C PHE A 194 -17.78 -12.24 11.13
N THR A 195 -18.63 -13.24 11.39
CA THR A 195 -18.42 -14.21 12.47
C THR A 195 -18.54 -15.62 11.92
N GLY A 196 -17.58 -16.48 12.25
CA GLY A 196 -17.55 -17.88 11.85
C GLY A 196 -16.89 -18.76 12.91
N THR A 197 -16.89 -20.07 12.68
CA THR A 197 -16.20 -21.05 13.55
C THR A 197 -15.38 -22.01 12.72
N GLY A 198 -14.44 -22.71 13.37
CA GLY A 198 -13.51 -23.62 12.71
C GLY A 198 -12.42 -24.07 13.67
N GLY A 199 -11.18 -24.09 13.21
CA GLY A 199 -10.02 -24.31 14.07
C GLY A 199 -8.76 -23.58 13.64
N THR A 200 -7.88 -23.36 14.61
CA THR A 200 -6.59 -22.66 14.45
C THR A 200 -5.45 -23.59 14.87
N ARG A 201 -4.36 -23.62 14.09
CA ARG A 201 -3.11 -24.32 14.42
C ARG A 201 -1.88 -23.47 14.11
N GLY A 202 -0.71 -23.85 14.60
CA GLY A 202 0.56 -23.24 14.19
C GLY A 202 0.91 -23.51 12.72
N ARG A 203 1.68 -22.61 12.09
CA ARG A 203 2.29 -22.84 10.77
C ARG A 203 3.74 -22.35 10.72
N GLY A 204 4.37 -22.46 9.53
CA GLY A 204 5.75 -22.03 9.27
C GLY A 204 6.79 -23.04 9.76
N ASN A 205 8.02 -22.96 9.25
CA ASN A 205 9.12 -23.83 9.67
C ASN A 205 10.00 -23.12 10.69
N SER A 206 10.94 -22.27 10.26
CA SER A 206 11.71 -21.39 11.16
C SER A 206 10.80 -20.48 12.00
N THR A 207 9.79 -19.88 11.38
CA THR A 207 8.88 -18.89 11.98
C THR A 207 7.97 -19.44 13.09
N TRP A 208 7.77 -20.76 13.18
CA TRP A 208 7.04 -21.34 14.31
C TRP A 208 7.80 -21.24 15.64
N ASN A 209 9.14 -21.19 15.59
CA ASN A 209 9.98 -21.17 16.79
C ASN A 209 10.19 -19.75 17.35
N MET A 210 9.80 -18.71 16.60
CA MET A 210 9.92 -17.28 16.98
C MET A 210 8.90 -16.86 18.05
N ASP A 211 9.07 -15.69 18.66
CA ASP A 211 8.19 -15.22 19.76
C ASP A 211 6.75 -14.93 19.27
N LYS A 212 6.63 -14.28 18.11
CA LYS A 212 5.33 -13.96 17.47
C LYS A 212 4.96 -15.08 16.48
N LYS A 213 4.05 -15.96 16.91
CA LYS A 213 3.69 -17.20 16.18
C LYS A 213 2.80 -16.92 14.96
N PRO A 214 3.12 -17.44 13.76
CA PRO A 214 2.18 -17.47 12.64
C PRO A 214 1.21 -18.65 12.75
N TYR A 215 -0.01 -18.47 12.24
CA TYR A 215 -1.10 -19.46 12.36
C TYR A 215 -1.66 -19.89 11.00
N ARG A 216 -2.26 -21.08 10.94
CA ARG A 216 -3.19 -21.49 9.88
C ARG A 216 -4.59 -21.62 10.47
N ILE A 217 -5.54 -21.01 9.79
CA ILE A 217 -6.97 -21.07 10.09
C ILE A 217 -7.62 -22.03 9.10
N LYS A 218 -8.56 -22.83 9.60
CA LYS A 218 -9.48 -23.61 8.78
C LYS A 218 -10.90 -23.38 9.30
N LEU A 219 -11.70 -22.65 8.54
CA LEU A 219 -13.12 -22.45 8.82
C LEU A 219 -13.91 -23.76 8.64
N ASP A 220 -15.00 -23.92 9.38
CA ASP A 220 -15.95 -25.02 9.16
C ASP A 220 -16.63 -24.89 7.79
N GLU A 221 -17.04 -23.66 7.43
CA GLU A 221 -17.65 -23.35 6.12
C GLU A 221 -16.86 -22.31 5.31
N LYS A 222 -17.11 -22.27 4.00
CA LYS A 222 -16.46 -21.32 3.10
C LYS A 222 -16.99 -19.90 3.39
N ALA A 223 -16.08 -18.94 3.44
CA ALA A 223 -16.44 -17.53 3.51
C ALA A 223 -15.44 -16.70 2.69
N THR A 224 -15.93 -15.61 2.10
CA THR A 224 -15.08 -14.47 1.74
C THR A 224 -14.72 -13.71 3.02
N LEU A 225 -13.44 -13.44 3.21
CA LEU A 225 -12.95 -12.60 4.31
C LEU A 225 -12.32 -11.35 3.70
N LEU A 226 -12.79 -10.15 4.08
CA LEU A 226 -12.26 -8.86 3.60
C LEU A 226 -12.13 -8.80 2.06
N GLY A 227 -13.20 -9.16 1.34
CA GLY A 227 -13.23 -9.16 -0.13
C GLY A 227 -12.42 -10.25 -0.86
N MET A 228 -11.65 -11.08 -0.14
CA MET A 228 -10.84 -12.17 -0.72
C MET A 228 -11.67 -13.42 -1.08
N SER A 229 -11.05 -14.40 -1.74
CA SER A 229 -11.73 -15.61 -2.26
C SER A 229 -12.53 -16.40 -1.22
N ASN A 230 -13.62 -17.02 -1.67
CA ASN A 230 -14.56 -17.74 -0.82
C ASN A 230 -14.06 -19.15 -0.48
N ASP A 231 -13.18 -19.31 0.51
CA ASP A 231 -12.59 -20.60 0.90
C ASP A 231 -12.58 -20.86 2.42
N LYS A 232 -12.18 -22.07 2.83
CA LYS A 232 -12.06 -22.49 4.23
C LYS A 232 -10.65 -22.31 4.78
N ASP A 233 -9.62 -22.38 3.94
CA ASP A 233 -8.21 -22.39 4.35
C ASP A 233 -7.55 -21.00 4.27
N TRP A 234 -7.02 -20.51 5.39
CA TRP A 234 -6.41 -19.18 5.52
C TRP A 234 -5.11 -19.22 6.32
N ALA A 235 -4.21 -18.26 6.08
CA ALA A 235 -2.95 -18.12 6.80
C ALA A 235 -2.85 -16.75 7.48
N LEU A 236 -2.26 -16.72 8.68
CA LEU A 236 -1.86 -15.49 9.37
C LEU A 236 -0.34 -15.41 9.37
N LEU A 237 0.20 -14.48 8.57
CA LEU A 237 1.63 -14.18 8.54
C LEU A 237 1.97 -13.21 9.67
N ALA A 238 2.87 -13.63 10.56
CA ALA A 238 3.28 -12.85 11.73
C ALA A 238 4.19 -11.66 11.41
N ASN A 239 4.90 -11.71 10.27
CA ASN A 239 5.90 -10.74 9.83
C ASN A 239 6.87 -10.32 10.97
N HIS A 240 7.29 -11.27 11.82
CA HIS A 240 8.08 -11.01 13.04
C HIS A 240 9.49 -10.48 12.76
N THR A 241 10.10 -11.10 11.76
CA THR A 241 11.38 -10.79 11.11
C THR A 241 11.32 -9.55 10.22
N ASP A 242 10.14 -9.23 9.69
CA ASP A 242 9.91 -8.09 8.82
C ASP A 242 9.41 -6.88 9.61
N LYS A 243 10.36 -6.04 10.04
CA LYS A 243 10.06 -4.85 10.85
C LYS A 243 9.27 -3.76 10.09
N THR A 244 9.06 -3.86 8.75
CA THR A 244 8.09 -3.01 8.03
C THR A 244 6.69 -3.59 8.01
N LEU A 245 6.52 -4.86 8.35
CA LEU A 245 5.26 -5.62 8.28
C LEU A 245 4.66 -5.76 6.86
N LEU A 246 5.36 -5.28 5.81
CA LEU A 246 4.82 -5.07 4.47
C LEU A 246 5.45 -5.95 3.37
N ARG A 247 6.61 -6.58 3.57
CA ARG A 247 7.39 -7.18 2.47
C ARG A 247 6.64 -8.28 1.70
N ASN A 248 5.85 -9.10 2.39
CA ASN A 248 4.96 -10.07 1.74
C ASN A 248 3.90 -9.37 0.87
N ILE A 249 3.29 -8.29 1.36
CA ILE A 249 2.27 -7.52 0.62
C ILE A 249 2.89 -6.82 -0.60
N THR A 250 4.08 -6.22 -0.45
CA THR A 250 4.86 -5.65 -1.57
C THR A 250 5.18 -6.69 -2.65
N ALA A 251 5.59 -7.89 -2.26
CA ALA A 251 5.89 -8.97 -3.21
C ALA A 251 4.64 -9.50 -3.92
N PHE A 252 3.50 -9.59 -3.23
CA PHE A 252 2.24 -9.90 -3.89
C PHE A 252 1.79 -8.78 -4.83
N GLU A 253 2.08 -7.51 -4.55
CA GLU A 253 1.78 -6.45 -5.52
C GLU A 253 2.64 -6.53 -6.78
N LEU A 254 3.95 -6.82 -6.65
CA LEU A 254 4.78 -7.17 -7.81
C LEU A 254 4.19 -8.35 -8.61
N SER A 255 3.66 -9.36 -7.91
CA SER A 255 3.01 -10.54 -8.49
C SER A 255 1.71 -10.21 -9.26
N ARG A 256 0.94 -9.20 -8.83
CA ARG A 256 -0.21 -8.67 -9.60
C ARG A 256 0.28 -7.95 -10.85
N ILE A 257 1.24 -7.04 -10.71
CA ILE A 257 1.75 -6.20 -11.80
C ILE A 257 2.36 -7.03 -12.94
N VAL A 258 3.11 -8.10 -12.63
CA VAL A 258 3.64 -9.01 -13.67
C VAL A 258 2.61 -9.99 -14.22
N GLY A 259 1.38 -10.04 -13.68
CA GLY A 259 0.35 -10.98 -14.11
C GLY A 259 0.67 -12.45 -13.80
N MET A 260 1.10 -12.77 -12.57
CA MET A 260 1.22 -14.18 -12.15
C MET A 260 -0.16 -14.87 -12.20
N LYS A 261 -0.18 -16.14 -12.66
CA LYS A 261 -1.39 -16.94 -12.90
C LYS A 261 -2.36 -17.01 -11.71
N TRP A 262 -1.82 -17.01 -10.49
CA TRP A 262 -2.54 -16.58 -9.29
C TRP A 262 -1.61 -15.82 -8.36
N THR A 263 -2.15 -14.78 -7.71
CA THR A 263 -1.47 -14.02 -6.66
C THR A 263 -2.33 -14.07 -5.40
N PRO A 264 -1.78 -14.49 -4.24
CA PRO A 264 -2.52 -14.46 -2.99
C PRO A 264 -3.11 -13.09 -2.65
N GLY A 265 -4.39 -13.08 -2.26
CA GLY A 265 -4.93 -12.04 -1.39
C GLY A 265 -4.16 -12.02 -0.08
N SER A 266 -3.73 -10.84 0.37
CA SER A 266 -2.96 -10.66 1.60
C SER A 266 -3.16 -9.23 2.12
N LEU A 267 -3.80 -9.09 3.27
CA LEU A 267 -4.26 -7.80 3.81
C LEU A 267 -3.79 -7.63 5.26
N SER A 268 -3.39 -6.43 5.65
CA SER A 268 -2.96 -6.14 7.02
C SER A 268 -4.16 -6.06 7.96
N ILE A 269 -4.06 -6.72 9.12
CA ILE A 269 -5.10 -6.75 10.15
C ILE A 269 -4.49 -6.59 11.55
N ASP A 270 -5.28 -6.09 12.50
CA ASP A 270 -4.93 -6.12 13.92
C ASP A 270 -5.48 -7.39 14.58
N LEU A 271 -4.59 -8.32 14.96
CA LEU A 271 -4.96 -9.62 15.51
C LEU A 271 -5.14 -9.56 17.03
N TYR A 272 -6.21 -10.19 17.51
CA TYR A 272 -6.51 -10.48 18.91
C TYR A 272 -6.70 -11.99 19.07
N MET A 273 -6.27 -12.53 20.20
CA MET A 273 -6.36 -13.95 20.56
C MET A 273 -6.89 -14.02 21.99
N ASN A 274 -8.09 -14.56 22.17
CA ASN A 274 -8.87 -14.46 23.42
C ASN A 274 -8.93 -13.00 23.93
N ASP A 275 -9.29 -12.07 23.04
CA ASP A 275 -9.31 -10.61 23.24
C ASP A 275 -7.98 -9.94 23.63
N GLN A 276 -6.88 -10.69 23.74
CA GLN A 276 -5.55 -10.12 23.94
C GLN A 276 -4.91 -9.74 22.60
N TYR A 277 -4.49 -8.49 22.46
CA TYR A 277 -3.85 -7.99 21.24
C TYR A 277 -2.49 -8.66 20.98
N GLN A 278 -2.30 -9.15 19.75
CA GLN A 278 -1.12 -9.90 19.30
C GLN A 278 -0.25 -9.11 18.30
N GLY A 279 -0.65 -7.91 17.90
CA GLY A 279 0.05 -7.10 16.89
C GLY A 279 -0.60 -7.17 15.51
N VAL A 280 0.04 -6.51 14.54
CA VAL A 280 -0.36 -6.55 13.13
C VAL A 280 0.03 -7.89 12.51
N TYR A 281 -0.87 -8.51 11.76
CA TYR A 281 -0.61 -9.69 10.94
C TYR A 281 -1.04 -9.40 9.50
N ALA A 282 -0.55 -10.19 8.53
CA ALA A 282 -1.21 -10.26 7.23
C ALA A 282 -2.14 -11.48 7.19
N LEU A 283 -3.44 -11.24 7.01
CA LEU A 283 -4.42 -12.28 6.70
C LEU A 283 -4.28 -12.60 5.21
N THR A 284 -3.86 -13.83 4.91
CA THR A 284 -3.41 -14.25 3.59
C THR A 284 -4.16 -15.49 3.13
N GLU A 285 -4.51 -15.53 1.85
CA GLU A 285 -5.04 -16.72 1.19
C GLU A 285 -4.03 -17.87 1.23
N HIS A 286 -4.42 -19.03 1.77
CA HIS A 286 -3.56 -20.20 1.76
C HIS A 286 -3.38 -20.75 0.34
N VAL A 287 -2.13 -20.98 -0.08
CA VAL A 287 -1.77 -21.63 -1.35
C VAL A 287 -2.47 -22.99 -1.46
N LYS A 288 -3.25 -23.17 -2.54
CA LYS A 288 -4.18 -24.27 -2.74
C LYS A 288 -4.75 -24.20 -4.16
N VAL A 289 -4.99 -25.34 -4.81
CA VAL A 289 -5.77 -25.35 -6.05
C VAL A 289 -7.26 -25.17 -5.76
N SER A 290 -7.86 -24.06 -6.22
CA SER A 290 -9.30 -23.81 -6.15
C SER A 290 -9.76 -22.75 -7.15
N LYS A 291 -11.06 -22.74 -7.48
CA LYS A 291 -11.66 -21.92 -8.57
C LYS A 291 -11.34 -20.42 -8.47
N GLU A 292 -11.24 -19.88 -7.25
CA GLU A 292 -11.02 -18.45 -6.97
C GLU A 292 -9.59 -18.18 -6.47
N ARG A 293 -8.70 -19.19 -6.54
CA ARG A 293 -7.27 -19.08 -6.25
C ARG A 293 -6.47 -19.56 -7.45
N LEU A 294 -5.51 -20.47 -7.27
CA LEU A 294 -4.90 -21.16 -8.40
C LEU A 294 -5.93 -22.12 -9.02
N ASN A 295 -6.62 -21.66 -10.05
CA ASN A 295 -7.62 -22.45 -10.76
C ASN A 295 -6.95 -23.44 -11.75
N MET A 296 -7.08 -24.74 -11.50
CA MET A 296 -6.52 -25.81 -12.33
C MET A 296 -7.28 -27.12 -12.12
N ASP A 297 -7.54 -27.86 -13.20
CA ASP A 297 -8.10 -29.21 -13.12
C ASP A 297 -7.03 -30.23 -12.68
N LEU A 298 -7.13 -30.70 -11.43
CA LEU A 298 -6.25 -31.72 -10.86
C LEU A 298 -6.45 -33.10 -11.50
N VAL A 299 -5.42 -33.96 -11.42
CA VAL A 299 -5.59 -35.40 -11.66
C VAL A 299 -6.52 -36.03 -10.63
N LYS A 300 -7.34 -36.99 -11.07
CA LYS A 300 -8.11 -37.88 -10.20
C LYS A 300 -7.30 -39.15 -9.94
N LYS A 301 -7.64 -39.92 -8.90
CA LYS A 301 -6.97 -41.21 -8.61
C LYS A 301 -7.17 -42.28 -9.70
N SER A 302 -8.16 -42.09 -10.59
CA SER A 302 -8.38 -42.88 -11.80
C SER A 302 -7.33 -42.64 -12.90
N ASP A 303 -6.68 -41.48 -12.90
CA ASP A 303 -6.02 -40.92 -14.07
C ASP A 303 -4.56 -41.38 -14.13
N ASN A 304 -4.32 -42.59 -14.66
CA ASN A 304 -3.05 -43.32 -14.52
C ASN A 304 -2.31 -43.64 -15.84
N GLU A 305 -2.93 -43.41 -17.00
CA GLU A 305 -2.35 -43.73 -18.31
C GLU A 305 -2.76 -42.72 -19.40
N GLY A 306 -2.16 -42.85 -20.59
CA GLY A 306 -2.47 -42.01 -21.76
C GLY A 306 -2.37 -40.50 -21.48
N GLU A 307 -3.32 -39.73 -22.03
CA GLU A 307 -3.46 -38.30 -21.72
C GLU A 307 -3.99 -38.05 -20.29
N ALA A 308 -4.65 -39.04 -19.66
CA ALA A 308 -5.25 -38.86 -18.34
C ALA A 308 -4.19 -38.66 -17.24
N VAL A 309 -3.06 -39.37 -17.29
CA VAL A 309 -1.96 -39.13 -16.33
C VAL A 309 -1.24 -37.80 -16.56
N THR A 310 -1.46 -37.13 -17.71
CA THR A 310 -0.81 -35.86 -18.00
C THR A 310 -1.46 -34.72 -17.22
N GLY A 311 -0.64 -34.03 -16.44
CA GLY A 311 -0.92 -32.75 -15.80
C GLY A 311 -2.17 -32.63 -14.90
N GLY A 312 -2.29 -31.49 -14.24
CA GLY A 312 -3.14 -31.31 -13.07
C GLY A 312 -2.40 -31.59 -11.76
N TYR A 313 -1.16 -31.06 -11.65
CA TYR A 313 -0.30 -31.19 -10.47
C TYR A 313 0.15 -29.81 -9.97
N LEU A 314 0.01 -29.56 -8.67
CA LEU A 314 0.71 -28.48 -7.95
C LEU A 314 1.86 -29.08 -7.13
N LEU A 315 3.04 -28.49 -7.30
CA LEU A 315 4.31 -28.95 -6.72
C LEU A 315 4.98 -27.78 -5.98
N GLU A 316 5.91 -28.10 -5.08
CA GLU A 316 6.74 -27.13 -4.36
C GLU A 316 8.21 -27.58 -4.40
N LEU A 317 9.12 -26.61 -4.53
CA LEU A 317 10.55 -26.78 -4.35
C LEU A 317 10.92 -26.15 -3.01
N ASP A 318 11.16 -27.00 -2.00
CA ASP A 318 11.61 -26.60 -0.68
C ASP A 318 12.71 -27.55 -0.16
N PHE A 319 13.84 -26.96 0.24
CA PHE A 319 15.01 -27.61 0.82
C PHE A 319 14.71 -28.43 2.10
N HIS A 320 13.65 -28.10 2.84
CA HIS A 320 13.17 -28.91 3.98
C HIS A 320 12.86 -30.35 3.56
N TYR A 321 12.40 -30.55 2.31
CA TYR A 321 12.24 -31.86 1.67
C TYR A 321 11.48 -32.87 2.54
N ASP A 322 10.37 -32.45 3.18
CA ASP A 322 9.69 -33.14 4.28
C ASP A 322 8.38 -33.85 3.94
N GLU A 323 7.68 -33.51 2.84
CA GLU A 323 6.44 -34.18 2.39
C GLU A 323 6.61 -35.69 2.09
N ASP A 324 5.52 -36.49 2.15
CA ASP A 324 5.60 -37.95 1.87
C ASP A 324 6.03 -38.26 0.42
N TYR A 325 5.53 -37.50 -0.56
CA TYR A 325 5.73 -37.74 -1.99
C TYR A 325 6.65 -36.68 -2.60
N LYS A 326 7.91 -37.06 -2.82
CA LYS A 326 8.99 -36.15 -3.23
C LYS A 326 10.08 -36.85 -4.03
N PHE A 327 10.76 -36.11 -4.90
CA PHE A 327 11.91 -36.58 -5.68
C PHE A 327 12.93 -35.47 -5.90
N ARG A 328 14.11 -35.85 -6.41
CA ARG A 328 15.12 -34.89 -6.89
C ARG A 328 15.38 -35.07 -8.38
N THR A 329 15.65 -33.97 -9.08
CA THR A 329 16.03 -34.00 -10.50
C THR A 329 17.46 -34.51 -10.68
N ASN A 330 17.73 -35.21 -11.78
CA ASN A 330 18.95 -36.02 -11.93
C ASN A 330 20.22 -35.20 -12.17
N LEU A 331 20.14 -33.95 -12.65
CA LEU A 331 21.30 -33.10 -12.99
C LEU A 331 21.50 -31.93 -12.02
N LYS A 332 20.41 -31.36 -11.47
CA LYS A 332 20.49 -30.23 -10.50
C LYS A 332 19.95 -30.55 -9.10
N ALA A 333 19.47 -31.77 -8.86
CA ALA A 333 19.01 -32.25 -7.55
C ALA A 333 17.88 -31.41 -6.90
N LEU A 334 17.03 -30.78 -7.71
CA LEU A 334 15.97 -29.87 -7.24
C LEU A 334 14.97 -30.59 -6.32
N PRO A 335 14.63 -30.04 -5.13
CA PRO A 335 13.84 -30.73 -4.11
C PRO A 335 12.33 -30.68 -4.39
N ILE A 336 11.86 -31.41 -5.40
CA ILE A 336 10.46 -31.32 -5.85
C ILE A 336 9.55 -32.20 -4.99
N MET A 337 8.48 -31.61 -4.46
CA MET A 337 7.47 -32.24 -3.62
C MET A 337 6.07 -32.05 -4.18
N PHE A 338 5.17 -33.01 -3.96
CA PHE A 338 3.77 -32.92 -4.35
C PHE A 338 2.94 -32.17 -3.30
N LYS A 339 2.07 -31.26 -3.75
CA LYS A 339 1.14 -30.50 -2.90
C LYS A 339 -0.32 -30.83 -3.20
N ASP A 340 -0.71 -30.79 -4.47
CA ASP A 340 -2.01 -31.28 -4.95
C ASP A 340 -1.79 -32.17 -6.20
N PRO A 341 -2.21 -33.45 -6.19
CA PRO A 341 -2.65 -34.21 -5.03
C PRO A 341 -1.51 -34.42 -4.02
N ASP A 342 -1.85 -34.39 -2.73
CA ASP A 342 -0.93 -34.73 -1.62
C ASP A 342 -0.43 -36.19 -1.69
N LYS A 343 -1.25 -37.07 -2.30
CA LYS A 343 -1.05 -38.52 -2.39
C LYS A 343 -1.27 -39.01 -3.82
N PRO A 344 -0.33 -38.73 -4.75
CA PRO A 344 -0.38 -39.23 -6.12
C PRO A 344 -0.30 -40.77 -6.16
N THR A 345 -0.80 -41.36 -7.25
CA THR A 345 -0.55 -42.79 -7.54
C THR A 345 0.90 -43.00 -7.99
N ALA A 346 1.36 -44.26 -8.01
CA ALA A 346 2.70 -44.60 -8.50
C ALA A 346 2.91 -44.17 -9.97
N ALA A 347 1.89 -44.30 -10.81
CA ALA A 347 1.93 -43.87 -12.22
C ALA A 347 2.04 -42.34 -12.35
N GLN A 348 1.27 -41.61 -11.54
CA GLN A 348 1.29 -40.14 -11.48
C GLN A 348 2.65 -39.62 -10.97
N PHE A 349 3.18 -40.23 -9.91
CA PHE A 349 4.50 -39.90 -9.37
C PHE A 349 5.61 -40.09 -10.40
N GLU A 350 5.69 -41.27 -11.04
CA GLU A 350 6.72 -41.54 -12.04
C GLU A 350 6.50 -40.75 -13.34
N TYR A 351 5.27 -40.39 -13.72
CA TYR A 351 5.00 -39.46 -14.81
C TYR A 351 5.65 -38.09 -14.57
N VAL A 352 5.33 -37.43 -13.44
CA VAL A 352 5.87 -36.10 -13.13
C VAL A 352 7.40 -36.15 -12.99
N LYS A 353 7.92 -37.13 -12.24
CA LYS A 353 9.36 -37.36 -12.07
C LYS A 353 10.07 -37.60 -13.41
N THR A 354 9.45 -38.31 -14.35
CA THR A 354 9.97 -38.49 -15.72
C THR A 354 9.89 -37.20 -16.54
N PHE A 355 8.80 -36.43 -16.45
CA PHE A 355 8.61 -35.17 -17.17
C PHE A 355 9.66 -34.14 -16.76
N PHE A 356 9.85 -33.92 -15.46
CA PHE A 356 10.85 -33.00 -14.92
C PHE A 356 12.28 -33.40 -15.28
N ASN A 357 12.61 -34.69 -15.24
CA ASN A 357 13.93 -35.16 -15.67
C ASN A 357 14.17 -34.99 -17.18
N LYS A 358 13.14 -35.14 -18.02
CA LYS A 358 13.22 -34.83 -19.47
C LYS A 358 13.37 -33.33 -19.72
N ALA A 359 12.64 -32.49 -19.00
CA ALA A 359 12.75 -31.04 -19.07
C ALA A 359 14.16 -30.56 -18.71
N GLU A 360 14.73 -31.08 -17.62
CA GLU A 360 16.09 -30.75 -17.20
C GLU A 360 17.16 -31.28 -18.18
N GLN A 361 16.99 -32.50 -18.70
CA GLN A 361 17.87 -33.03 -19.76
C GLN A 361 17.84 -32.15 -21.03
N ALA A 362 16.67 -31.68 -21.45
CA ALA A 362 16.51 -30.80 -22.61
C ALA A 362 17.02 -29.37 -22.36
N LEU A 363 17.14 -28.94 -21.10
CA LEU A 363 17.71 -27.64 -20.72
C LEU A 363 19.24 -27.64 -20.68
N TYR A 364 19.85 -28.76 -20.28
CA TYR A 364 21.32 -28.91 -20.22
C TYR A 364 21.91 -29.69 -21.43
N SER A 365 21.14 -29.92 -22.49
CA SER A 365 21.63 -30.51 -23.74
C SER A 365 22.34 -29.49 -24.65
N ALA A 366 23.04 -29.98 -25.68
CA ALA A 366 23.66 -29.12 -26.70
C ALA A 366 22.64 -28.35 -27.55
N ASN A 367 21.44 -28.90 -27.74
CA ASN A 367 20.34 -28.32 -28.52
C ASN A 367 19.33 -27.53 -27.67
N PHE A 368 19.64 -27.16 -26.42
CA PHE A 368 18.65 -26.61 -25.48
C PHE A 368 17.85 -25.40 -25.96
N LYS A 369 18.44 -24.59 -26.85
CA LYS A 369 17.81 -23.39 -27.45
C LYS A 369 16.80 -23.71 -28.56
N ASP A 370 16.74 -24.95 -29.04
CA ASP A 370 15.82 -25.35 -30.10
C ASP A 370 14.35 -25.28 -29.63
N PRO A 371 13.42 -24.71 -30.42
CA PRO A 371 12.03 -24.54 -29.98
C PRO A 371 11.28 -25.86 -29.81
N GLU A 372 11.58 -26.88 -30.63
CA GLU A 372 10.82 -28.14 -30.70
C GLU A 372 11.42 -29.26 -29.86
N THR A 373 12.74 -29.23 -29.65
CA THR A 373 13.53 -30.30 -29.01
C THR A 373 14.33 -29.84 -27.80
N GLY A 374 14.42 -28.53 -27.56
CA GLY A 374 15.04 -27.93 -26.38
C GLY A 374 14.05 -27.69 -25.23
N TYR A 375 14.46 -26.88 -24.24
CA TYR A 375 13.69 -26.68 -23.00
C TYR A 375 12.31 -26.05 -23.24
N ARG A 376 12.16 -25.26 -24.31
CA ARG A 376 10.93 -24.52 -24.67
C ARG A 376 9.75 -25.43 -25.02
N LYS A 377 9.99 -26.72 -25.25
CA LYS A 377 8.96 -27.77 -25.31
C LYS A 377 8.30 -28.05 -23.95
N PHE A 378 9.08 -27.99 -22.86
CA PHE A 378 8.69 -28.46 -21.53
C PHE A 378 8.37 -27.33 -20.54
N ILE A 379 8.91 -26.13 -20.76
CA ILE A 379 8.77 -24.96 -19.88
C ILE A 379 7.85 -23.94 -20.52
N ASP A 380 6.88 -23.43 -19.76
CA ASP A 380 6.19 -22.20 -20.12
C ASP A 380 7.10 -21.00 -19.85
N VAL A 381 7.50 -20.31 -20.92
CA VAL A 381 8.53 -19.26 -20.84
C VAL A 381 7.98 -17.99 -20.19
N GLU A 382 6.69 -17.68 -20.36
CA GLU A 382 6.09 -16.45 -19.86
C GLU A 382 5.96 -16.45 -18.33
N SER A 383 5.40 -17.51 -17.73
CA SER A 383 5.30 -17.64 -16.28
C SER A 383 6.66 -17.65 -15.59
N PHE A 384 7.68 -18.28 -16.20
CA PHE A 384 9.06 -18.22 -15.69
C PHE A 384 9.69 -16.82 -15.78
N ILE A 385 9.33 -16.01 -16.79
CA ILE A 385 9.75 -14.60 -16.88
C ILE A 385 9.02 -13.75 -15.83
N ASN A 386 7.72 -13.93 -15.65
CA ASN A 386 6.95 -13.19 -14.64
C ASN A 386 7.46 -13.51 -13.22
N TYR A 387 7.69 -14.79 -12.90
CA TYR A 387 8.32 -15.25 -11.66
C TYR A 387 9.72 -14.65 -11.47
N TYR A 388 10.56 -14.70 -12.51
CA TYR A 388 11.89 -14.10 -12.48
C TYR A 388 11.84 -12.61 -12.13
N ILE A 389 10.93 -11.84 -12.73
CA ILE A 389 10.81 -10.40 -12.46
C ILE A 389 10.51 -10.15 -10.98
N VAL A 390 9.56 -10.88 -10.37
CA VAL A 390 9.23 -10.71 -8.95
C VAL A 390 10.40 -11.11 -8.04
N GLN A 391 11.02 -12.26 -8.28
CA GLN A 391 12.11 -12.75 -7.42
C GLN A 391 13.41 -11.94 -7.60
N GLU A 392 13.70 -11.43 -8.80
CA GLU A 392 14.86 -10.57 -9.05
C GLU A 392 14.63 -9.14 -8.53
N VAL A 393 13.43 -8.55 -8.67
CA VAL A 393 13.10 -7.25 -8.06
C VAL A 393 13.12 -7.33 -6.53
N SER A 394 12.65 -8.42 -5.94
CA SER A 394 12.65 -8.56 -4.47
C SER A 394 14.00 -9.02 -3.90
N LYS A 395 14.87 -9.66 -4.69
CA LYS A 395 16.01 -10.47 -4.21
C LYS A 395 15.60 -11.45 -3.10
N ASN A 396 14.49 -12.14 -3.27
CA ASN A 396 13.99 -13.09 -2.29
C ASN A 396 14.95 -14.28 -2.12
N VAL A 397 15.45 -14.49 -0.91
CA VAL A 397 16.55 -15.44 -0.61
C VAL A 397 16.20 -16.89 -0.96
N ASP A 398 14.95 -17.30 -0.78
CA ASP A 398 14.48 -18.66 -1.12
C ASP A 398 14.05 -18.78 -2.60
N GLY A 399 13.79 -17.65 -3.26
CA GLY A 399 13.18 -17.55 -4.60
C GLY A 399 14.02 -18.07 -5.77
N ASN A 400 15.20 -18.65 -5.52
CA ASN A 400 16.11 -19.19 -6.53
C ASN A 400 15.79 -20.67 -6.90
N MET A 401 14.51 -21.05 -6.91
CA MET A 401 14.06 -22.43 -7.12
C MET A 401 14.62 -23.46 -6.11
N ARG A 402 14.79 -23.07 -4.84
CA ARG A 402 15.23 -23.99 -3.77
C ARG A 402 14.37 -23.95 -2.50
N GLY A 403 13.75 -22.83 -2.17
CA GLY A 403 12.77 -22.68 -1.09
C GLY A 403 11.48 -22.04 -1.61
N SER A 404 10.35 -22.32 -0.96
CA SER A 404 9.04 -21.64 -1.15
C SER A 404 8.60 -21.42 -2.62
N CYS A 405 9.06 -22.27 -3.54
CA CYS A 405 8.94 -22.08 -4.99
C CYS A 405 7.92 -23.07 -5.56
N TYR A 406 6.74 -22.57 -5.93
CA TYR A 406 5.64 -23.41 -6.41
C TYR A 406 5.71 -23.59 -7.92
N LEU A 407 5.42 -24.80 -8.40
CA LEU A 407 5.30 -25.11 -9.83
C LEU A 407 3.97 -25.78 -10.13
N ALA A 408 3.38 -25.46 -11.28
CA ALA A 408 2.26 -26.19 -11.84
C ALA A 408 2.69 -26.98 -13.07
N LEU A 409 2.05 -28.12 -13.30
CA LEU A 409 2.10 -28.85 -14.58
C LEU A 409 0.65 -29.12 -15.01
N PRO A 410 0.03 -28.28 -15.85
CA PRO A 410 -1.33 -28.48 -16.32
C PRO A 410 -1.47 -29.64 -17.32
N ARG A 411 -2.70 -30.12 -17.52
CA ARG A 411 -3.04 -31.26 -18.40
C ARG A 411 -2.59 -31.03 -19.84
N ASN A 412 -1.89 -31.99 -20.43
CA ASN A 412 -1.18 -31.87 -21.72
C ASN A 412 -0.26 -30.62 -21.84
N GLY A 413 0.11 -29.98 -20.72
CA GLY A 413 0.77 -28.68 -20.68
C GLY A 413 2.27 -28.71 -20.43
N LYS A 414 2.81 -27.56 -20.03
CA LYS A 414 4.22 -27.33 -19.69
C LYS A 414 4.36 -27.07 -18.19
N ILE A 415 5.60 -27.08 -17.68
CA ILE A 415 5.90 -26.62 -16.33
C ILE A 415 5.75 -25.09 -16.30
N GLU A 416 4.91 -24.58 -15.41
CA GLU A 416 4.65 -23.17 -15.15
C GLU A 416 5.16 -22.78 -13.76
N GLN A 417 5.48 -21.49 -13.56
CA GLN A 417 5.58 -20.85 -12.24
C GLN A 417 4.25 -20.11 -11.95
N PRO A 418 3.26 -20.72 -11.28
CA PRO A 418 1.91 -20.16 -11.19
C PRO A 418 1.76 -18.98 -10.22
N LEU A 419 2.62 -18.88 -9.20
CA LEU A 419 2.47 -17.98 -8.06
C LEU A 419 3.83 -17.71 -7.39
N VAL A 420 3.87 -16.80 -6.43
CA VAL A 420 5.01 -16.59 -5.53
C VAL A 420 4.59 -16.72 -4.05
N TRP A 421 5.55 -17.00 -3.16
CA TRP A 421 5.32 -17.14 -1.70
C TRP A 421 6.58 -16.78 -0.87
N ASP A 422 6.39 -16.53 0.44
CA ASP A 422 7.38 -16.18 1.49
C ASP A 422 8.46 -15.14 1.10
N PHE A 423 8.25 -13.89 1.52
CA PHE A 423 9.12 -12.74 1.24
C PHE A 423 9.56 -11.97 2.50
N ASP A 424 9.43 -12.53 3.71
CA ASP A 424 9.91 -11.84 4.93
C ASP A 424 11.43 -11.67 4.95
N ILE A 425 12.17 -12.56 4.26
CA ILE A 425 13.62 -12.47 4.04
C ILE A 425 14.01 -11.76 2.72
N ALA A 426 13.07 -11.11 2.02
CA ALA A 426 13.33 -10.37 0.79
C ALA A 426 13.61 -8.86 1.03
N PHE A 427 13.80 -8.10 -0.06
CA PHE A 427 14.02 -6.64 -0.07
C PHE A 427 15.11 -6.17 0.90
N GLY A 428 16.24 -6.90 0.90
CA GLY A 428 17.39 -6.65 1.76
C GLY A 428 17.08 -6.65 3.27
N ASN A 429 16.04 -7.38 3.70
CA ASN A 429 15.82 -7.70 5.12
C ASN A 429 16.81 -8.77 5.62
N ALA A 430 17.19 -9.67 4.71
CA ALA A 430 18.24 -10.66 4.88
C ALA A 430 19.41 -10.41 3.90
N ASP A 431 20.58 -10.93 4.24
CA ASP A 431 21.80 -10.87 3.43
C ASP A 431 22.59 -12.20 3.40
N HIS A 432 21.96 -13.29 3.86
CA HIS A 432 22.59 -14.61 4.01
C HIS A 432 22.29 -15.56 2.84
N ILE A 433 22.78 -16.81 2.92
CA ILE A 433 22.85 -17.84 1.85
C ILE A 433 23.73 -17.45 0.62
N THR A 434 24.52 -16.39 0.73
CA THR A 434 25.46 -15.95 -0.33
C THR A 434 26.54 -16.97 -0.69
N TRP A 435 26.81 -17.95 0.17
CA TRP A 435 27.88 -18.94 -0.03
C TRP A 435 27.44 -20.20 -0.80
N GLU A 436 26.18 -20.66 -0.64
CA GLU A 436 25.63 -21.75 -1.45
C GLU A 436 25.14 -21.26 -2.82
N GLN A 437 24.71 -19.99 -2.88
CA GLN A 437 24.13 -19.38 -4.08
C GLN A 437 25.12 -18.51 -4.86
N GLY A 438 26.25 -18.09 -4.31
CA GLY A 438 27.25 -17.24 -4.99
C GLY A 438 26.81 -15.80 -5.31
N ALA A 439 25.54 -15.44 -5.10
CA ALA A 439 24.96 -14.13 -5.34
C ALA A 439 24.56 -13.44 -4.02
N SER A 440 24.40 -12.11 -4.04
CA SER A 440 24.11 -11.33 -2.82
C SER A 440 22.69 -10.76 -2.79
N SER A 441 21.92 -11.17 -1.78
CA SER A 441 20.61 -10.63 -1.42
C SER A 441 20.68 -9.23 -0.79
N ALA A 442 21.87 -8.82 -0.34
CA ALA A 442 22.11 -7.49 0.21
C ALA A 442 22.00 -6.39 -0.85
N GLY A 443 21.34 -5.29 -0.49
CA GLY A 443 21.27 -4.06 -1.28
C GLY A 443 20.57 -4.18 -2.66
N PRO A 444 20.32 -3.04 -3.34
CA PRO A 444 19.61 -3.03 -4.61
C PRO A 444 20.47 -3.48 -5.81
N ASP A 445 21.80 -3.37 -5.74
CA ASP A 445 22.69 -3.66 -6.87
C ASP A 445 23.07 -5.16 -6.99
N GLY A 446 23.33 -5.61 -8.21
CA GLY A 446 23.82 -6.97 -8.51
C GLY A 446 22.71 -7.97 -8.81
N TRP A 447 22.98 -8.94 -9.67
CA TRP A 447 22.01 -10.00 -10.00
C TRP A 447 21.83 -10.97 -8.83
N TYR A 448 20.67 -11.64 -8.75
CA TYR A 448 20.38 -12.61 -7.70
C TYR A 448 19.74 -13.91 -8.19
N ILE A 449 18.77 -13.84 -9.10
CA ILE A 449 18.11 -15.03 -9.69
C ILE A 449 18.75 -15.38 -11.03
N LYS A 450 19.17 -14.39 -11.82
CA LYS A 450 19.89 -14.63 -13.09
C LYS A 450 21.19 -15.42 -12.89
N GLU A 451 21.85 -15.23 -11.75
CA GLU A 451 23.17 -15.79 -11.48
C GLU A 451 23.03 -16.87 -10.40
N CYS A 452 23.45 -18.09 -10.73
CA CYS A 452 23.51 -19.25 -9.84
C CYS A 452 22.19 -19.81 -9.24
N SER A 453 21.02 -19.23 -9.55
CA SER A 453 19.75 -19.98 -9.49
C SER A 453 19.79 -21.11 -10.53
N PRO A 454 19.47 -22.37 -10.16
CA PRO A 454 19.27 -23.44 -11.13
C PRO A 454 18.25 -23.06 -12.20
N TRP A 455 18.44 -23.63 -13.40
CA TRP A 455 17.64 -23.43 -14.61
C TRP A 455 17.70 -22.01 -15.19
N PHE A 456 17.49 -20.95 -14.39
CA PHE A 456 17.67 -19.56 -14.83
C PHE A 456 19.10 -19.29 -15.32
N ASP A 457 20.13 -19.82 -14.65
CA ASP A 457 21.53 -19.77 -15.10
C ASP A 457 21.73 -20.24 -16.56
N GLN A 458 20.86 -21.12 -17.03
CA GLN A 458 20.88 -21.72 -18.35
C GLN A 458 19.90 -21.03 -19.32
N PHE A 459 18.72 -20.60 -18.86
CA PHE A 459 17.78 -19.81 -19.68
C PHE A 459 18.42 -18.51 -20.19
N PHE A 460 19.20 -17.80 -19.36
CA PHE A 460 19.92 -16.59 -19.75
C PHE A 460 21.00 -16.80 -20.84
N LYS A 461 21.30 -18.04 -21.21
CA LYS A 461 22.19 -18.36 -22.35
C LYS A 461 21.42 -18.49 -23.67
N ASP A 462 20.08 -18.50 -23.67
CA ASP A 462 19.25 -18.44 -24.87
C ASP A 462 18.83 -16.98 -25.17
N PRO A 463 19.25 -16.38 -26.31
CA PRO A 463 18.79 -15.06 -26.73
C PRO A 463 17.27 -14.93 -26.83
N TYR A 464 16.53 -16.03 -27.05
CA TYR A 464 15.07 -15.99 -27.01
C TYR A 464 14.54 -15.58 -25.63
N PHE A 465 15.00 -16.23 -24.56
CA PHE A 465 14.60 -15.90 -23.19
C PHE A 465 14.94 -14.45 -22.83
N VAL A 466 16.15 -14.01 -23.19
CA VAL A 466 16.60 -12.63 -22.96
C VAL A 466 15.73 -11.62 -23.70
N ASN A 467 15.34 -11.90 -24.95
CA ASN A 467 14.48 -11.00 -25.72
C ASN A 467 13.06 -10.93 -25.17
N GLU A 468 12.45 -12.06 -24.80
CA GLU A 468 11.10 -12.05 -24.20
C GLU A 468 11.12 -11.37 -22.81
N LEU A 469 12.17 -11.57 -22.00
CA LEU A 469 12.36 -10.85 -20.74
C LEU A 469 12.48 -9.34 -20.97
N LYS A 470 13.26 -8.88 -21.95
CA LYS A 470 13.37 -7.44 -22.28
C LYS A 470 12.03 -6.85 -22.69
N LYS A 471 11.21 -7.56 -23.46
CA LYS A 471 9.84 -7.11 -23.80
C LYS A 471 8.99 -6.99 -22.53
N ARG A 472 8.83 -8.10 -21.80
CA ARG A 472 7.95 -8.18 -20.62
C ARG A 472 8.34 -7.20 -19.53
N TRP A 473 9.64 -7.03 -19.29
CA TRP A 473 10.14 -6.01 -18.35
C TRP A 473 9.73 -4.60 -18.75
N ASN A 474 9.96 -4.18 -20.00
CA ASN A 474 9.63 -2.82 -20.43
C ASN A 474 8.11 -2.58 -20.56
N GLU A 475 7.33 -3.64 -20.76
CA GLU A 475 5.86 -3.60 -20.71
C GLU A 475 5.35 -3.29 -19.29
N VAL A 476 5.82 -4.02 -18.27
CA VAL A 476 5.32 -3.88 -16.88
C VAL A 476 6.02 -2.77 -16.08
N LYS A 477 7.18 -2.28 -16.53
CA LYS A 477 7.99 -1.26 -15.83
C LYS A 477 7.21 0.00 -15.40
N PRO A 478 6.31 0.60 -16.21
CA PRO A 478 5.55 1.79 -15.82
C PRO A 478 4.60 1.55 -14.63
N GLU A 479 4.16 0.31 -14.42
CA GLU A 479 3.35 -0.08 -13.28
C GLU A 479 4.24 -0.47 -12.08
N LEU A 480 5.36 -1.16 -12.32
CA LEU A 480 6.37 -1.44 -11.27
C LEU A 480 6.89 -0.15 -10.61
N ASP A 481 7.03 0.94 -11.37
CA ASP A 481 7.46 2.25 -10.86
C ASP A 481 6.49 2.88 -9.85
N LYS A 482 5.26 2.36 -9.70
CA LYS A 482 4.27 2.80 -8.70
C LYS A 482 4.39 2.05 -7.37
N VAL A 483 5.11 0.93 -7.33
CA VAL A 483 5.28 0.11 -6.11
C VAL A 483 5.90 0.89 -4.94
N PRO A 484 6.86 1.82 -5.13
CA PRO A 484 7.32 2.73 -4.07
C PRO A 484 6.19 3.54 -3.43
N ASP A 485 5.20 3.98 -4.19
CA ASP A 485 4.08 4.79 -3.68
C ASP A 485 3.00 3.92 -3.03
N PHE A 486 2.76 2.72 -3.55
CA PHE A 486 1.98 1.68 -2.84
C PHE A 486 2.58 1.35 -1.46
N ILE A 487 3.91 1.24 -1.34
CA ILE A 487 4.58 1.04 -0.03
C ILE A 487 4.33 2.24 0.90
N LYS A 488 4.37 3.48 0.38
CA LYS A 488 4.10 4.71 1.16
C LYS A 488 2.65 4.74 1.65
N GLU A 489 1.68 4.35 0.81
CA GLU A 489 0.26 4.26 1.16
C GLU A 489 0.00 3.20 2.23
N GLN A 490 0.44 1.96 2.03
CA GLN A 490 0.22 0.90 3.02
C GLN A 490 0.94 1.21 4.35
N ALA A 491 2.12 1.84 4.31
CA ALA A 491 2.80 2.31 5.51
C ALA A 491 2.11 3.48 6.23
N TRP A 492 1.40 4.35 5.49
CA TRP A 492 0.57 5.43 6.05
C TRP A 492 -0.65 4.86 6.78
N VAL A 493 -1.33 3.87 6.20
CA VAL A 493 -2.43 3.14 6.87
C VAL A 493 -1.94 2.41 8.11
N LEU A 494 -0.79 1.74 8.05
CA LEU A 494 -0.24 1.03 9.20
C LEU A 494 0.17 1.93 10.38
N MET A 495 0.24 3.26 10.26
CA MET A 495 0.90 4.15 11.22
C MET A 495 0.49 3.99 12.70
N ASP A 496 -0.79 3.74 12.99
CA ASP A 496 -1.26 3.56 14.37
C ASP A 496 -1.13 2.11 14.85
N SER A 497 -1.52 1.14 14.02
CA SER A 497 -1.42 -0.29 14.34
C SER A 497 0.02 -0.78 14.45
N GLN A 498 0.97 -0.24 13.67
CA GLN A 498 2.41 -0.51 13.86
C GLN A 498 2.89 0.04 15.21
N ALA A 499 2.45 1.23 15.61
CA ALA A 499 2.86 1.83 16.89
C ALA A 499 2.35 0.98 18.06
N LYS A 500 1.13 0.45 17.96
CA LYS A 500 0.57 -0.50 18.91
C LYS A 500 1.29 -1.86 18.88
N ASN A 501 1.62 -2.39 17.70
CA ASN A 501 2.39 -3.63 17.53
C ASN A 501 3.77 -3.55 18.20
N PHE A 502 4.47 -2.41 18.10
CA PHE A 502 5.81 -2.23 18.67
C PHE A 502 5.83 -1.61 20.09
N SER A 503 4.67 -1.28 20.67
CA SER A 503 4.57 -0.76 22.05
C SER A 503 4.51 -1.88 23.09
N PRO A 504 5.01 -1.68 24.34
CA PRO A 504 4.91 -2.65 25.43
C PRO A 504 3.47 -3.07 25.77
N LYS A 505 3.29 -4.33 26.22
CA LYS A 505 1.98 -4.83 26.69
C LYS A 505 1.41 -4.04 27.88
N SER A 506 2.28 -3.49 28.73
CA SER A 506 1.90 -2.58 29.83
C SER A 506 1.32 -1.24 29.37
N GLN A 507 1.40 -0.92 28.08
CA GLN A 507 0.83 0.27 27.44
C GLN A 507 -0.31 -0.10 26.46
N GLY A 508 -0.83 -1.34 26.52
CA GLY A 508 -1.86 -1.86 25.60
C GLY A 508 -1.33 -2.24 24.21
N GLY A 509 -0.01 -2.22 24.01
CA GLY A 509 0.64 -2.71 22.80
C GLY A 509 0.82 -4.23 22.76
N ALA A 510 1.39 -4.76 21.67
CA ALA A 510 1.63 -6.20 21.53
C ALA A 510 2.96 -6.67 22.15
N GLY A 511 3.88 -5.74 22.45
CA GLY A 511 5.16 -6.03 23.10
C GLY A 511 6.25 -6.56 22.16
N TRP A 512 6.14 -6.35 20.84
CA TRP A 512 7.21 -6.72 19.91
C TRP A 512 8.26 -5.62 19.85
N ASP A 513 9.54 -5.98 19.96
CA ASP A 513 10.63 -5.00 19.91
C ASP A 513 11.07 -4.76 18.45
N ILE A 514 11.13 -3.49 18.07
CA ILE A 514 11.60 -3.03 16.76
C ILE A 514 13.13 -2.90 16.69
N THR A 515 13.78 -2.80 17.85
CA THR A 515 15.24 -2.69 18.00
C THR A 515 15.92 -4.03 18.25
N LYS A 516 15.17 -5.06 18.68
CA LYS A 516 15.64 -6.45 18.79
C LYS A 516 16.12 -6.97 17.42
N PRO A 517 17.39 -7.37 17.28
CA PRO A 517 17.86 -8.08 16.10
C PRO A 517 17.24 -9.48 16.04
N GLU A 518 16.67 -9.86 14.89
CA GLU A 518 16.29 -11.25 14.63
C GLU A 518 17.39 -11.96 13.83
N TRP A 519 17.30 -13.28 13.70
CA TRP A 519 18.31 -14.15 13.06
C TRP A 519 18.71 -13.73 11.63
N ASN A 520 17.81 -13.09 10.88
CA ASN A 520 18.05 -12.59 9.53
C ASN A 520 18.46 -11.11 9.48
N THR A 521 18.28 -10.35 10.56
CA THR A 521 18.37 -8.88 10.59
C THR A 521 19.81 -8.40 10.68
N LYS A 522 20.50 -8.27 9.54
CA LYS A 522 21.87 -7.71 9.49
C LYS A 522 21.97 -6.24 9.90
N ILE A 523 20.90 -5.47 9.69
CA ILE A 523 20.81 -4.04 10.01
C ILE A 523 19.46 -3.77 10.67
N VAL A 524 19.50 -3.28 11.91
CA VAL A 524 18.35 -2.73 12.64
C VAL A 524 18.34 -1.22 12.44
N ARG A 525 17.25 -0.65 11.91
CA ARG A 525 17.14 0.80 11.60
C ARG A 525 16.42 1.59 12.69
N LEU A 526 16.23 0.97 13.86
CA LEU A 526 15.76 1.56 15.13
C LEU A 526 14.33 2.14 15.15
N SER A 527 13.67 2.29 14.01
CA SER A 527 12.30 2.83 13.93
C SER A 527 11.56 2.34 12.69
N TYR A 528 10.23 2.27 12.79
CA TYR A 528 9.36 1.79 11.70
C TYR A 528 9.52 2.63 10.44
N LYS A 529 9.58 3.96 10.59
CA LYS A 529 9.81 4.87 9.46
C LYS A 529 11.12 4.54 8.75
N ALA A 530 12.22 4.32 9.46
CA ALA A 530 13.52 4.05 8.85
C ALA A 530 13.58 2.66 8.16
N GLU A 531 12.82 1.68 8.65
CA GLU A 531 12.66 0.38 7.96
C GLU A 531 11.83 0.53 6.67
N VAL A 532 10.74 1.31 6.70
CA VAL A 532 9.91 1.62 5.53
C VAL A 532 10.66 2.47 4.51
N ASP A 533 11.36 3.51 4.94
CA ASP A 533 12.23 4.36 4.11
C ASP A 533 13.27 3.51 3.36
N TYR A 534 13.83 2.48 4.01
CA TYR A 534 14.75 1.55 3.36
C TYR A 534 14.06 0.59 2.38
N LEU A 535 12.85 0.11 2.67
CA LEU A 535 12.09 -0.73 1.73
C LEU A 535 11.74 0.06 0.45
N ILE A 536 11.31 1.31 0.60
CA ILE A 536 11.07 2.25 -0.51
C ILE A 536 12.37 2.45 -1.31
N TYR A 537 13.45 2.88 -0.65
CA TYR A 537 14.76 3.08 -1.26
C TYR A 537 15.27 1.83 -2.01
N PHE A 538 15.12 0.64 -1.40
CA PHE A 538 15.53 -0.61 -2.02
C PHE A 538 14.79 -0.82 -3.33
N VAL A 539 13.46 -0.70 -3.34
CA VAL A 539 12.64 -0.91 -4.56
C VAL A 539 12.94 0.17 -5.61
N GLU A 540 12.99 1.45 -5.23
CA GLU A 540 13.30 2.56 -6.16
C GLU A 540 14.66 2.36 -6.86
N GLN A 541 15.73 2.07 -6.11
CA GLN A 541 17.05 1.81 -6.67
C GLN A 541 17.09 0.50 -7.47
N ARG A 542 16.39 -0.54 -7.02
CA ARG A 542 16.37 -1.85 -7.68
C ARG A 542 15.69 -1.80 -9.05
N LEU A 543 14.59 -1.06 -9.19
CA LEU A 543 13.88 -0.86 -10.46
C LEU A 543 14.73 -0.04 -11.45
N GLN A 544 15.46 0.97 -10.98
CA GLN A 544 16.41 1.74 -11.80
C GLN A 544 17.58 0.87 -12.28
N TRP A 545 18.18 0.10 -11.36
CA TRP A 545 19.29 -0.82 -11.68
C TRP A 545 18.86 -1.90 -12.68
N LEU A 546 17.75 -2.60 -12.41
CA LEU A 546 17.25 -3.65 -13.28
C LEU A 546 16.85 -3.12 -14.67
N HIS A 547 16.25 -1.93 -14.76
CA HIS A 547 15.93 -1.38 -16.09
C HIS A 547 17.15 -1.02 -16.92
N THR A 548 18.21 -0.52 -16.29
CA THR A 548 19.51 -0.32 -16.97
C THR A 548 20.13 -1.65 -17.38
N ARG A 549 20.08 -2.66 -16.51
CA ARG A 549 20.82 -3.92 -16.70
C ARG A 549 20.10 -4.93 -17.59
N ILE A 550 18.78 -5.08 -17.47
CA ILE A 550 17.97 -5.97 -18.32
C ILE A 550 18.02 -5.51 -19.78
N ASN A 551 17.91 -4.21 -20.04
CA ASN A 551 18.02 -3.68 -21.40
C ASN A 551 19.41 -3.86 -22.02
N ALA A 552 20.47 -3.93 -21.19
CA ALA A 552 21.86 -4.15 -21.59
C ALA A 552 22.31 -5.63 -21.68
N LEU A 553 21.41 -6.61 -21.50
CA LEU A 553 21.69 -8.05 -21.65
C LEU A 553 21.98 -8.50 -23.09
#